data_AF-A0A0H5QRA1-F1
#
_entry.id   AF-A0A0H5QRA1-F1
#
_cell.length_a   1.000
_cell.length_b   1.000
_cell.length_c   1.000
_cell.angle_alpha   90.00
_cell.angle_beta   90.00
_cell.angle_gamma   90.00
#
_symmetry.space_group_name_H-M   'P 1'
#
loop_
_entity.id
_entity.type
_entity.pdbx_description
1 polymer ?
#
loop_
_entity_poly.entity_id
_entity_poly.type
_entity_poly.pdbx_seq_one_letter_code
_entity_poly.pdbx_strand_id
1 'polypeptide(L)'
;RGNALLVGVGGSGKQSLTRLAACCAQYSLFVIQLSRGYGEYEFREDLKKLYSLLCKQAVVFMFSDAHVVDESFLELVNNMLTTGIVPALFSDEEKAPLIESVRKEVPSGTADA
;
A
#
# COMPACT_ATOMS: atom_id res chain seq x y z
N ARG A 1 -11.06 -2.21 6.65
CA ARG A 1 -10.61 -1.70 5.33
C ARG A 1 -11.17 -0.30 5.18
N GLY A 2 -10.35 0.70 4.84
CA GLY A 2 -10.81 2.08 4.67
C GLY A 2 -10.02 2.75 3.54
N ASN A 3 -10.72 3.16 2.49
CA ASN A 3 -10.15 3.86 1.34
C ASN A 3 -10.90 5.18 1.17
N ALA A 4 -10.21 6.24 0.82
CA ALA A 4 -10.81 7.56 0.60
C ALA A 4 -10.19 8.22 -0.63
N LEU A 5 -11.04 8.83 -1.47
CA LEU A 5 -10.63 9.67 -2.58
C LEU A 5 -10.78 11.14 -2.17
N LEU A 6 -9.67 11.86 -2.02
CA LEU A 6 -9.69 13.26 -1.63
C LEU A 6 -9.73 14.15 -2.89
N VAL A 7 -10.87 14.81 -3.12
CA VAL A 7 -11.08 15.72 -4.24
C VAL A 7 -11.08 17.16 -3.74
N GLY A 8 -10.38 18.05 -4.45
CA GLY A 8 -10.34 19.47 -4.13
C GLY A 8 -9.31 20.21 -4.97
N VAL A 9 -9.39 21.53 -4.99
CA VAL A 9 -8.49 22.40 -5.77
C VAL A 9 -7.04 22.34 -5.27
N GLY A 10 -6.09 22.81 -6.09
CA GLY A 10 -4.68 22.92 -5.71
C GLY A 10 -4.49 23.75 -4.43
N GLY A 11 -3.55 23.37 -3.57
CA GLY A 11 -3.28 24.09 -2.32
C GLY A 11 -4.28 23.85 -1.18
N SER A 12 -5.34 23.05 -1.38
CA SER A 12 -6.34 22.76 -0.33
C SER A 12 -5.85 21.87 0.83
N GLY A 13 -4.55 21.58 0.90
CA GLY A 13 -3.95 20.83 2.01
C GLY A 13 -4.22 19.33 2.04
N LYS A 14 -4.76 18.70 0.99
CA LYS A 14 -5.12 17.26 0.96
C LYS A 14 -4.00 16.36 1.47
N GLN A 15 -2.79 16.49 0.92
CA GLN A 15 -1.65 15.68 1.34
C GLN A 15 -1.23 15.99 2.78
N SER A 16 -1.22 17.27 3.19
CA SER A 16 -0.89 17.68 4.56
C SER A 16 -1.87 17.10 5.58
N LEU A 17 -3.17 17.11 5.26
CA LEU A 17 -4.23 16.55 6.10
C LEU A 17 -4.12 15.02 6.19
N THR A 18 -3.87 14.33 5.08
CA THR A 18 -3.64 12.87 5.10
C THR A 18 -2.43 12.51 5.96
N ARG A 19 -1.33 13.27 5.85
CA ARG A 19 -0.13 13.09 6.68
C ARG A 19 -0.41 13.33 8.17
N LEU A 20 -1.15 14.39 8.49
CA LEU A 20 -1.55 14.70 9.86
C LEU A 20 -2.44 13.58 10.43
N ALA A 21 -3.45 13.14 9.67
CA ALA A 21 -4.35 12.07 10.08
C ALA A 21 -3.60 10.75 10.32
N ALA A 22 -2.68 10.38 9.42
CA ALA A 22 -1.82 9.21 9.60
C ALA A 22 -0.97 9.31 10.87
N CYS A 23 -0.39 10.49 11.14
CA CYS A 23 0.36 10.76 12.36
C CYS A 23 -0.50 10.62 13.62
N CYS A 24 -1.69 11.25 13.64
CA CYS A 24 -2.64 11.14 14.76
C CYS A 24 -3.10 9.70 15.02
N ALA A 25 -3.25 8.90 13.96
CA ALA A 25 -3.60 7.48 14.04
C ALA A 25 -2.38 6.56 14.30
N GLN A 26 -1.17 7.11 14.37
CA GLN A 26 0.09 6.38 14.49
C GLN A 26 0.33 5.35 13.37
N TYR A 27 -0.15 5.66 12.16
CA TYR A 27 0.06 4.83 10.97
C TYR A 27 1.28 5.31 10.21
N SER A 28 2.08 4.36 9.73
CA SER A 28 3.18 4.68 8.82
C SER A 28 2.62 5.16 7.48
N LEU A 29 3.22 6.19 6.89
CA LEU A 29 2.80 6.69 5.59
C LEU A 29 3.72 6.12 4.50
N PHE A 30 3.13 5.52 3.48
CA PHE A 30 3.84 5.05 2.29
C PHE A 30 3.43 5.90 1.09
N VAL A 31 4.42 6.46 0.39
CA VAL A 31 4.26 7.27 -0.82
C VAL A 31 5.32 6.80 -1.80
N ILE A 32 4.93 6.52 -3.05
CA ILE A 32 5.92 6.15 -4.06
C ILE A 32 6.77 7.35 -4.44
N GLN A 33 8.00 7.10 -4.85
CA GLN A 33 8.93 8.12 -5.31
C GLN A 33 9.26 7.88 -6.77
N LEU A 34 8.70 8.71 -7.64
CA LEU A 34 8.98 8.63 -9.06
C LEU A 34 10.44 9.00 -9.35
N SER A 35 11.08 8.19 -10.17
CA SER A 35 12.43 8.40 -10.70
C SER A 35 12.40 8.44 -12.23
N ARG A 36 13.50 8.83 -12.86
CA ARG A 36 13.59 8.81 -14.33
C ARG A 36 13.51 7.36 -14.82
N GLY A 37 12.52 7.08 -15.66
CA GLY A 37 12.28 5.73 -16.18
C GLY A 37 11.37 4.87 -15.31
N TYR A 38 10.74 5.45 -14.28
CA TYR A 38 9.78 4.74 -13.44
C TYR A 38 8.56 4.29 -14.24
N GLY A 39 8.31 2.97 -14.28
CA GLY A 39 7.18 2.35 -14.95
C GLY A 39 6.52 1.26 -14.08
N GLU A 40 5.79 0.35 -14.73
CA GLU A 40 5.00 -0.68 -14.02
C GLU A 40 5.88 -1.58 -13.15
N TYR A 41 7.08 -1.91 -13.62
CA TYR A 41 8.00 -2.76 -12.89
C TYR A 41 8.43 -2.14 -11.55
N GLU A 42 8.89 -0.89 -11.57
CA GLU A 42 9.28 -0.15 -10.36
C GLU A 42 8.09 0.01 -9.41
N PHE A 43 6.90 0.26 -9.97
CA PHE A 43 5.68 0.37 -9.17
C PHE A 43 5.33 -0.95 -8.48
N ARG A 44 5.41 -2.09 -9.18
CA ARG A 44 5.23 -3.41 -8.58
C ARG A 44 6.25 -3.67 -7.46
N GLU A 45 7.50 -3.29 -7.64
CA GLU A 45 8.51 -3.41 -6.59
C GLU A 45 8.21 -2.53 -5.37
N ASP A 46 7.67 -1.32 -5.56
CA ASP A 46 7.18 -0.49 -4.45
C ASP A 46 5.94 -1.08 -3.78
N LEU A 47 5.03 -1.71 -4.55
CA LEU A 47 3.92 -2.46 -3.97
C LEU A 47 4.41 -3.65 -3.15
N LYS A 48 5.44 -4.39 -3.60
CA LYS A 48 6.04 -5.46 -2.78
C LYS A 48 6.54 -4.93 -1.43
N LYS A 49 7.23 -3.77 -1.42
CA LYS A 49 7.68 -3.10 -0.19
C LYS A 49 6.49 -2.70 0.69
N LEU A 50 5.44 -2.12 0.11
CA LEU A 50 4.21 -1.76 0.81
C LEU A 50 3.57 -2.98 1.49
N TYR A 51 3.37 -4.08 0.76
CA TYR A 51 2.80 -5.31 1.29
C TYR A 51 3.67 -5.93 2.40
N SER A 52 4.99 -5.85 2.25
CA SER A 52 5.93 -6.31 3.29
C SER A 52 5.87 -5.47 4.57
N LEU A 53 5.61 -4.15 4.45
CA LEU A 53 5.39 -3.27 5.60
C LEU A 53 4.06 -3.56 6.31
N LEU A 54 3.02 -3.90 5.54
CA LEU A 54 1.70 -4.27 6.09
C LEU A 54 1.76 -5.53 6.97
N CYS A 55 2.74 -6.42 6.75
CA CYS A 55 2.96 -7.58 7.62
C CYS A 55 3.46 -7.20 9.03
N LYS A 56 3.91 -5.95 9.25
CA LYS A 56 4.56 -5.52 10.50
C LYS A 56 3.80 -4.40 11.22
N GLN A 57 3.08 -3.56 10.49
CA GLN A 57 2.42 -2.38 11.06
C GLN A 57 1.28 -1.87 10.17
N ALA A 58 0.42 -1.03 10.74
CA ALA A 58 -0.59 -0.31 9.99
C ALA A 58 0.04 0.79 9.11
N VAL A 59 -0.34 0.82 7.82
CA VAL A 59 0.20 1.74 6.82
C VAL A 59 -0.93 2.46 6.08
N VAL A 60 -0.77 3.77 5.87
CA VAL A 60 -1.54 4.56 4.91
C VAL A 60 -0.76 4.65 3.61
N PHE A 61 -1.30 4.05 2.55
CA PHE A 61 -0.80 4.26 1.19
C PHE A 61 -1.41 5.55 0.62
N MET A 62 -0.57 6.55 0.35
CA MET A 62 -0.99 7.81 -0.27
C MET A 62 -0.56 7.84 -1.73
N PHE A 63 -1.54 7.86 -2.62
CA PHE A 63 -1.37 7.88 -4.07
C PHE A 63 -2.15 9.07 -4.66
N SER A 64 -1.57 9.74 -5.66
CA SER A 64 -2.17 10.92 -6.31
C SER A 64 -2.03 10.83 -7.82
N ASP A 65 -2.76 11.67 -8.53
CA ASP A 65 -2.65 11.85 -9.98
C ASP A 65 -1.19 12.08 -10.44
N ALA A 66 -0.41 12.86 -9.68
CA ALA A 66 1.01 13.09 -9.98
C ALA A 66 1.89 11.82 -9.95
N HIS A 67 1.40 10.70 -9.38
CA HIS A 67 2.10 9.42 -9.33
C HIS A 67 1.76 8.50 -10.51
N VAL A 68 0.73 8.82 -11.30
CA VAL A 68 0.28 7.99 -12.43
C VAL A 68 1.15 8.32 -13.64
N VAL A 69 2.20 7.52 -13.86
CA VAL A 69 3.07 7.63 -15.03
C VAL A 69 2.60 6.74 -16.17
N ASP A 70 1.94 5.63 -15.83
CA ASP A 70 1.42 4.62 -16.76
C ASP A 70 -0.01 4.23 -16.33
N GLU A 71 -0.90 4.01 -17.30
CA GLU A 71 -2.31 3.64 -17.05
C GLU A 71 -2.42 2.31 -16.28
N SER A 72 -1.48 1.39 -16.48
CA SER A 72 -1.38 0.11 -15.75
C SER A 72 -1.36 0.29 -14.23
N PHE A 73 -0.90 1.44 -13.71
CA PHE A 73 -0.86 1.69 -12.26
C PHE A 73 -2.27 1.71 -11.68
N LEU A 74 -3.24 2.25 -12.43
CA LEU A 74 -4.62 2.32 -11.99
C LEU A 74 -5.28 0.94 -11.96
N GLU A 75 -4.89 0.04 -12.86
CA GLU A 75 -5.34 -1.35 -12.81
C GLU A 75 -4.82 -2.07 -11.55
N LEU A 76 -3.54 -1.88 -11.22
CA LEU A 76 -2.94 -2.44 -10.01
C LEU A 76 -3.59 -1.87 -8.74
N VAL A 77 -3.80 -0.55 -8.69
CA VAL A 77 -4.53 0.10 -7.58
C VAL A 77 -5.97 -0.42 -7.49
N ASN A 78 -6.68 -0.58 -8.61
CA ASN A 78 -8.03 -1.13 -8.61
C ASN A 78 -8.07 -2.56 -8.04
N ASN A 79 -7.10 -3.41 -8.42
CA ASN A 79 -6.98 -4.76 -7.87
C ASN A 79 -6.73 -4.74 -6.34
N MET A 80 -5.88 -3.83 -5.85
CA MET A 80 -5.68 -3.63 -4.41
C MET A 80 -6.96 -3.19 -3.70
N LEU A 81 -7.72 -2.25 -4.27
CA LEU A 81 -8.92 -1.69 -3.64
C LEU A 81 -10.07 -2.71 -3.61
N THR A 82 -10.23 -3.49 -4.68
CA THR A 82 -11.35 -4.44 -4.85
C THR A 82 -11.09 -5.77 -4.18
N THR A 83 -9.95 -6.41 -4.45
CA THR A 83 -9.62 -7.75 -3.93
C THR A 83 -8.72 -7.69 -2.72
N GLY A 84 -7.89 -6.64 -2.60
CA GLY A 84 -6.79 -6.59 -1.63
C GLY A 84 -5.51 -7.25 -2.13
N ILE A 85 -5.49 -7.76 -3.37
CA ILE A 85 -4.39 -8.53 -3.93
C ILE A 85 -4.04 -7.97 -5.31
N VAL A 86 -2.75 -7.87 -5.60
CA VAL A 86 -2.25 -7.61 -6.95
C VAL A 86 -1.80 -8.93 -7.58
N PRO A 87 -2.36 -9.34 -8.73
CA PRO A 87 -1.98 -10.59 -9.39
C PRO A 87 -0.50 -10.66 -9.73
N ALA A 88 0.09 -11.85 -9.50
CA ALA A 88 1.51 -12.13 -9.76
C ALA A 88 2.47 -11.09 -9.16
N LEU A 89 2.10 -10.44 -8.04
CA LEU A 89 2.96 -9.46 -7.38
C LEU A 89 4.18 -10.13 -6.74
N PHE A 90 4.01 -11.29 -6.14
CA PHE A 90 5.08 -12.07 -5.51
C PHE A 90 5.20 -13.45 -6.16
N SER A 91 6.42 -13.94 -6.32
CA SER A 91 6.68 -15.35 -6.58
C SER A 91 6.31 -16.20 -5.35
N ASP A 92 6.15 -17.51 -5.52
CA ASP A 92 5.83 -18.39 -4.40
C ASP A 92 6.97 -18.46 -3.36
N GLU A 93 8.21 -18.30 -3.82
CA GLU A 93 9.40 -18.20 -2.97
C GLU A 93 9.39 -16.91 -2.13
N GLU A 94 8.97 -15.78 -2.70
CA GLU A 94 8.85 -14.50 -1.99
C GLU A 94 7.70 -14.48 -0.97
N LYS A 95 6.63 -15.27 -1.21
CA LYS A 95 5.47 -15.35 -0.29
C LYS A 95 5.79 -16.08 1.01
N ALA A 96 6.59 -17.14 0.96
CA ALA A 96 6.90 -17.98 2.12
C ALA A 96 7.39 -17.17 3.35
N PRO A 97 8.41 -16.29 3.25
CA PRO A 97 8.87 -15.50 4.39
C PRO A 97 7.83 -14.48 4.88
N LEU A 98 7.00 -13.91 3.99
CA LEU A 98 5.95 -12.97 4.37
C LEU A 98 4.87 -13.67 5.21
N ILE A 99 4.43 -14.85 4.76
CA ILE A 99 3.43 -15.65 5.49
C ILE A 99 3.96 -16.04 6.87
N GLU A 100 5.23 -16.45 6.95
CA GLU A 100 5.87 -16.79 8.22
C GLU A 100 5.96 -15.56 9.16
N SER A 101 6.24 -14.37 8.61
CA SER A 101 6.26 -13.14 9.41
C SER A 101 4.89 -12.85 10.04
N VAL A 102 3.81 -13.01 9.27
CA VAL A 102 2.44 -12.77 9.76
C VAL A 102 2.01 -13.84 10.75
N ARG A 103 2.37 -15.12 10.52
CA ARG A 103 2.05 -16.21 11.46
C ARG A 103 2.63 -16.01 12.85
N LYS A 104 3.82 -15.41 12.96
CA LYS A 104 4.43 -15.10 14.26
C LYS A 104 3.68 -14.03 15.03
N GLU A 105 3.03 -13.10 14.32
CA GLU A 105 2.21 -12.03 14.90
C GLU A 105 0.78 -12.50 15.23
N VAL A 106 0.35 -13.66 14.70
CA VAL A 106 -0.91 -14.31 15.09
C VAL A 106 -0.64 -15.14 16.35
N PRO A 107 -1.15 -14.77 17.53
CA PRO A 107 -1.01 -15.60 18.72
C PRO A 107 -1.60 -16.98 18.45
N SER A 108 -0.96 -18.04 18.93
CA SER A 108 -1.41 -19.44 18.79
C SER A 108 -2.67 -19.77 19.60
N GLY A 109 -3.66 -18.88 19.62
CA GLY A 109 -4.87 -19.03 20.43
C GLY A 109 -5.96 -17.99 20.08
N THR A 110 -6.65 -18.21 18.97
CA THR A 110 -8.11 -18.05 18.87
C THR A 110 -8.63 -19.09 17.86
N ALA A 111 -8.40 -20.36 18.16
CA ALA A 111 -9.46 -21.33 17.93
C ALA A 111 -10.45 -21.10 19.09
N ASP A 112 -11.74 -21.00 18.78
CA ASP A 112 -12.87 -20.82 19.69
C ASP A 112 -13.21 -19.38 20.10
N ALA A 113 -14.03 -18.73 19.25
CA ALA A 113 -15.21 -17.98 19.65
C ALA A 113 -16.23 -17.97 18.50
#